data_AF-A0ABD0RNR1-F1
#
_entry.id   AF-A0ABD0RNR1-F1
#
_cell.length_a   1.000
_cell.length_b   1.000
_cell.length_c   1.000
_cell.angle_alpha   90.00
_cell.angle_beta   90.00
_cell.angle_gamma   90.00
#
_symmetry.space_group_name_H-M   'P 1'
#
loop_
_entity.id
_entity.type
_entity.pdbx_description
1 polymer ?
#
loop_
_entity_poly.entity_id
_entity_poly.type
_entity_poly.pdbx_seq_one_letter_code
_entity_poly.pdbx_strand_id
1 'polypeptide(L)'
;YIHHKLWKKGYVWEVNGHDDSVSNGLMMGRQEDSGVSPSSRHDPYSALHKVLREAGDELERLYQSDFAEMSKQLHLTSITAHQRFTAVIDELFRDGVNWGRIIAFFEFGGTVCVECVNKEMTAQVDNIAGWMT
;
A
#
# COMPACT_ATOMS: atom_id res chain seq x y z
N TYR A 1 0.53 -4.64 2.56
CA TYR A 1 1.88 -4.70 1.97
C TYR A 1 2.63 -3.38 2.14
N ILE A 2 2.10 -2.27 1.62
CA ILE A 2 2.71 -0.93 1.65
C ILE A 2 3.16 -0.49 3.05
N HIS A 3 2.33 -0.67 4.08
CA HIS A 3 2.72 -0.39 5.47
C HIS A 3 4.01 -1.10 5.90
N HIS A 4 4.16 -2.39 5.56
CA HIS A 4 5.38 -3.13 5.87
C HIS A 4 6.60 -2.58 5.10
N LYS A 5 6.41 -2.22 3.82
CA LYS A 5 7.47 -1.66 2.98
C LYS A 5 7.98 -0.33 3.53
N LEU A 6 7.07 0.57 3.88
CA LEU A 6 7.39 1.87 4.46
C LEU A 6 8.08 1.71 5.82
N TRP A 7 7.56 0.85 6.69
CA TRP A 7 8.18 0.55 7.98
C TRP A 7 9.60 0.01 7.84
N LYS A 8 9.84 -0.93 6.91
CA LYS A 8 11.18 -1.48 6.61
C LYS A 8 12.16 -0.40 6.13
N LYS A 9 11.66 0.67 5.50
CA LYS A 9 12.45 1.83 5.06
C LYS A 9 12.58 2.93 6.12
N GLY A 10 12.02 2.73 7.32
CA GLY A 10 12.11 3.66 8.43
C GLY A 10 10.96 4.68 8.51
N TYR A 11 9.91 4.50 7.71
CA TYR A 11 8.75 5.39 7.69
C TYR A 11 7.56 4.80 8.42
N VAL A 12 6.90 5.62 9.25
CA VAL A 12 5.58 5.30 9.82
C VAL A 12 4.53 5.93 8.91
N TRP A 13 3.60 5.11 8.42
CA TRP A 13 2.48 5.56 7.61
C TRP A 13 1.18 5.18 8.31
N GLU A 14 0.44 6.19 8.74
CA GLU A 14 -0.92 6.02 9.23
C GLU A 14 -1.88 6.22 8.07
N VAL A 15 -2.69 5.19 7.79
CA VAL A 15 -3.75 5.29 6.79
C VAL A 15 -4.78 6.28 7.35
N ASN A 16 -4.80 7.50 6.84
CA ASN A 16 -5.86 8.44 7.16
C ASN A 16 -7.13 7.93 6.47
N GLY A 17 -7.94 7.18 7.20
CA GLY A 17 -9.31 6.91 6.78
C GLY A 17 -10.02 8.26 6.65
N HIS A 18 -10.31 8.69 5.42
CA HIS A 18 -11.30 9.73 5.20
C HIS A 18 -12.65 9.09 5.56
N ASP A 19 -13.00 9.18 6.84
CA ASP A 19 -14.31 8.82 7.35
C ASP A 19 -15.28 9.89 6.84
N ASP A 20 -15.86 9.65 5.66
CA ASP A 20 -17.01 10.40 5.15
C ASP A 20 -18.21 10.12 6.07
N SER A 21 -18.31 10.84 7.19
CA SER A 21 -19.54 10.91 7.97
C SER A 21 -19.67 12.25 8.69
N VAL A 22 -20.27 13.19 7.97
CA VAL A 22 -20.80 14.44 8.50
C VAL A 22 -22.05 14.15 9.34
N SER A 23 -21.94 14.47 10.64
CA SER A 23 -22.98 14.86 11.61
C SER A 23 -24.42 14.33 11.46
N ASN A 24 -24.92 13.67 12.52
CA ASN A 24 -26.06 14.19 13.31
C ASN A 24 -26.42 13.31 14.53
N GLY A 25 -26.62 13.98 15.69
CA GLY A 25 -27.78 13.74 16.57
C GLY A 25 -27.69 12.70 17.70
N LEU A 26 -27.39 13.17 18.91
CA LEU A 26 -28.07 12.90 20.20
C LEU A 26 -28.97 11.63 20.35
N MET A 27 -28.66 10.72 21.28
CA MET A 27 -29.42 10.41 22.53
C MET A 27 -29.13 9.02 23.14
N MET A 28 -29.29 8.99 24.45
CA MET A 28 -29.01 7.96 25.48
C MET A 28 -29.64 6.56 25.25
N GLY A 29 -28.99 5.48 25.70
CA GLY A 29 -29.63 4.16 25.86
C GLY A 29 -28.75 2.97 26.31
N ARG A 30 -28.58 2.82 27.63
CA ARG A 30 -28.54 1.58 28.45
C ARG A 30 -27.69 0.34 28.04
N GLN A 31 -26.60 0.16 28.80
CA GLN A 31 -26.01 -1.06 29.40
C GLN A 31 -26.45 -2.45 28.90
N GLU A 32 -25.47 -3.27 28.49
CA GLU A 32 -25.40 -4.68 28.88
C GLU A 32 -23.95 -5.22 28.86
N ASP A 33 -23.66 -5.98 29.90
CA ASP A 33 -22.42 -6.66 30.27
C ASP A 33 -22.14 -7.84 29.32
N SER A 34 -20.89 -8.00 28.88
CA SER A 34 -20.36 -9.26 28.35
C SER A 34 -18.83 -9.17 28.24
N GLY A 35 -18.15 -9.74 29.22
CA GLY A 35 -16.72 -10.01 29.16
C GLY A 35 -16.38 -10.87 27.94
N VAL A 36 -15.68 -10.27 26.98
CA VAL A 36 -14.94 -11.01 25.95
C VAL A 36 -13.50 -10.57 26.07
N SER A 37 -12.68 -11.44 26.69
CA SER A 37 -11.23 -11.36 26.54
C SER A 37 -10.92 -11.31 25.04
N PRO A 38 -10.08 -10.39 24.53
CA PRO A 38 -9.77 -10.32 23.12
C PRO A 38 -8.91 -11.54 22.77
N SER A 39 -9.57 -12.63 22.39
CA SER A 39 -8.95 -13.71 21.64
C SER A 39 -8.23 -13.06 20.47
N SER A 40 -6.90 -13.17 20.49
CA SER A 40 -6.00 -12.69 19.43
C SER A 40 -6.61 -13.08 18.09
N ARG A 41 -7.13 -12.09 17.36
CA ARG A 41 -7.76 -12.29 16.06
C ARG A 41 -6.66 -12.73 15.12
N HIS A 42 -6.49 -14.04 14.98
CA HIS A 42 -5.49 -14.62 14.10
C HIS A 42 -5.89 -14.28 12.67
N ASP A 43 -5.13 -13.42 12.02
CA ASP A 43 -5.32 -13.06 10.62
C ASP A 43 -5.20 -14.32 9.75
N PRO A 44 -6.28 -14.76 9.07
CA PRO A 44 -6.27 -15.98 8.26
C PRO A 44 -5.31 -15.87 7.06
N TYR A 45 -4.90 -14.67 6.68
CA TYR A 45 -3.98 -14.42 5.57
C TYR A 45 -2.54 -14.16 6.00
N SER A 46 -2.22 -14.33 7.29
CA SER A 46 -0.86 -14.10 7.84
C SER A 46 0.25 -14.83 7.08
N ALA A 47 0.03 -16.09 6.69
CA ALA A 47 0.96 -16.87 5.88
C ALA A 47 1.14 -16.29 4.48
N LEU A 48 0.04 -15.92 3.80
CA LEU A 48 0.09 -15.27 2.49
C LEU A 48 0.84 -13.95 2.55
N HIS A 49 0.53 -13.11 3.55
CA HIS A 49 1.23 -11.84 3.75
C HIS A 49 2.73 -12.04 3.95
N LYS A 50 3.14 -13.08 4.68
CA LYS A 50 4.55 -13.42 4.85
C LYS A 50 5.21 -13.78 3.52
N VAL A 51 4.62 -14.68 2.75
CA VAL A 51 5.16 -15.12 1.45
C VAL A 51 5.25 -13.96 0.45
N LEU A 52 4.23 -13.11 0.38
CA LEU A 52 4.25 -11.94 -0.50
C LEU A 52 5.41 -10.99 -0.14
N ARG A 53 5.64 -10.75 1.16
CA ARG A 53 6.74 -9.90 1.63
C ARG A 53 8.11 -10.52 1.33
N GLU A 54 8.28 -11.81 1.59
CA GLU A 54 9.54 -12.51 1.31
C GLU A 54 9.86 -12.53 -0.20
N ALA A 55 8.86 -12.78 -1.04
CA ALA A 55 9.02 -12.75 -2.49
C ALA A 55 9.35 -11.34 -3.02
N GLY A 56 8.69 -10.31 -2.49
CA GLY A 56 8.97 -8.93 -2.86
C GLY A 56 10.34 -8.45 -2.38
N ASP A 57 10.77 -8.87 -1.20
CA ASP A 57 12.11 -8.59 -0.67
C ASP A 57 13.21 -9.21 -1.55
N GLU A 58 13.00 -10.43 -2.03
CA GLU A 58 13.92 -11.07 -2.96
C GLU A 58 13.92 -10.37 -4.33
N LEU A 59 12.75 -9.96 -4.83
CA LEU A 59 12.65 -9.20 -6.07
C LEU A 59 13.38 -7.83 -5.96
N GLU A 60 13.17 -7.11 -4.87
CA GLU A 60 13.87 -5.85 -4.58
C GLU A 60 15.39 -6.05 -4.57
N ARG A 61 15.87 -7.13 -3.93
CA ARG A 61 17.30 -7.44 -3.85
C ARG A 61 17.92 -7.70 -5.22
N LEU A 62 17.18 -8.34 -6.13
CA LEU A 62 17.65 -8.66 -7.47
C LEU A 62 17.65 -7.46 -8.42
N TYR A 63 16.69 -6.55 -8.27
CA TYR A 63 16.43 -5.46 -9.22
C TYR A 63 16.50 -4.05 -8.59
N GLN A 64 17.27 -3.91 -7.51
CA GLN A 64 17.31 -2.68 -6.69
C GLN A 64 17.57 -1.41 -7.52
N SER A 65 18.54 -1.46 -8.44
CA SER A 65 18.90 -0.33 -9.30
C SER A 65 17.78 0.05 -10.25
N ASP A 66 17.07 -0.93 -10.82
CA ASP A 66 15.99 -0.71 -11.78
C ASP A 66 14.79 -0.06 -11.09
N PHE A 67 14.40 -0.54 -9.91
CA PHE A 67 13.32 0.06 -9.13
C PHE A 67 13.64 1.50 -8.69
N ALA A 68 14.87 1.77 -8.28
CA ALA A 68 15.31 3.11 -7.91
C ALA A 68 15.25 4.08 -9.11
N GLU A 69 15.63 3.61 -10.30
CA GLU A 69 15.58 4.42 -11.52
C GLU A 69 14.15 4.63 -12.01
N MET A 70 13.34 3.56 -12.07
CA MET A 70 11.92 3.64 -12.44
C MET A 70 11.17 4.64 -11.55
N SER A 71 11.41 4.64 -10.24
CA SER A 71 10.77 5.56 -9.31
C SER A 71 11.14 7.03 -9.56
N LYS A 72 12.39 7.30 -9.95
CA LYS A 72 12.84 8.66 -10.30
C LYS A 72 12.24 9.16 -11.61
N GLN A 73 12.15 8.28 -12.61
CA GLN A 73 11.58 8.58 -13.92
C GLN A 73 10.07 8.74 -13.88
N LEU A 74 9.41 8.09 -12.91
CA LEU A 74 8.01 8.34 -12.59
C LEU A 74 7.89 9.73 -11.98
N HIS A 75 7.86 10.76 -12.83
CA HIS A 75 7.61 12.15 -12.48
C HIS A 75 6.17 12.29 -11.97
N LEU A 76 5.92 11.81 -10.76
CA LEU A 76 4.64 11.91 -10.09
C LEU A 76 4.42 13.35 -9.67
N THR A 77 3.41 13.96 -10.27
CA THR A 77 2.79 15.18 -9.79
C THR A 77 1.39 14.82 -9.32
N SER A 78 0.80 15.61 -8.42
CA SER A 78 -0.57 15.38 -7.97
C SER A 78 -1.58 15.28 -9.12
N ILE A 79 -1.30 15.92 -10.26
CA ILE A 79 -2.16 15.95 -11.45
C ILE A 79 -1.98 14.68 -12.30
N THR A 80 -0.73 14.24 -12.51
CA THR A 80 -0.42 13.16 -13.46
C THR A 80 -0.22 11.80 -12.80
N ALA A 81 -0.23 11.72 -11.47
CA ALA A 81 0.15 10.52 -10.74
C ALA A 81 -0.71 9.30 -11.11
N HIS A 82 -2.04 9.45 -11.13
CA HIS A 82 -2.95 8.37 -11.47
C HIS A 82 -2.68 7.83 -12.88
N GLN A 83 -2.67 8.70 -13.90
CA GLN A 83 -2.42 8.30 -15.29
C GLN A 83 -1.06 7.62 -15.48
N ARG A 84 0.00 8.16 -14.87
CA ARG A 84 1.34 7.58 -14.96
C ARG A 84 1.42 6.22 -14.27
N PHE A 85 0.77 6.08 -13.12
CA PHE A 85 0.70 4.81 -12.40
C PHE A 85 -0.05 3.77 -13.23
N THR A 86 -1.27 4.07 -13.68
CA THR A 86 -2.08 3.17 -14.51
C THR A 86 -1.35 2.72 -15.77
N ALA A 87 -0.65 3.63 -16.46
CA ALA A 87 0.10 3.28 -17.66
C ALA A 87 1.18 2.20 -17.40
N VAL A 88 1.84 2.24 -16.24
CA VAL A 88 2.79 1.19 -15.85
C VAL A 88 2.08 -0.14 -15.57
N ILE A 89 0.88 -0.09 -14.99
CA ILE A 89 0.10 -1.28 -14.64
C ILE A 89 -0.43 -1.96 -15.91
N ASP A 90 -0.96 -1.16 -16.84
CA ASP A 90 -1.39 -1.63 -18.15
C ASP A 90 -0.25 -2.31 -18.91
N GLU A 91 0.97 -1.76 -18.82
CA GLU A 91 2.16 -2.39 -19.41
C GLU A 91 2.51 -3.70 -18.71
N LEU A 92 2.55 -3.68 -17.37
CA LEU A 92 2.96 -4.82 -16.57
C LEU A 92 2.07 -6.05 -16.82
N PHE A 93 0.77 -5.83 -17.03
CA PHE A 93 -0.21 -6.89 -17.23
C PHE A 93 -0.69 -7.06 -18.67
N ARG A 94 -0.06 -6.39 -19.65
CA ARG A 94 -0.44 -6.40 -21.07
C ARG A 94 -0.65 -7.82 -21.61
N ASP A 95 0.28 -8.73 -21.34
CA ASP A 95 0.23 -10.12 -21.84
C ASP A 95 -0.40 -11.11 -20.84
N GLY A 96 -1.10 -10.60 -19.83
CA GLY A 96 -1.78 -11.40 -18.81
C GLY A 96 -1.16 -11.33 -17.41
N VAL A 97 -1.77 -12.07 -16.50
CA VAL A 97 -1.48 -12.02 -15.06
C VAL A 97 -0.77 -13.30 -14.61
N ASN A 98 0.30 -13.14 -13.82
CA ASN A 98 0.95 -14.25 -13.11
C ASN A 98 1.51 -13.76 -11.77
N TRP A 99 1.86 -14.69 -10.89
CA TRP A 99 2.37 -14.35 -9.55
C TRP A 99 3.60 -13.47 -9.56
N GLY A 100 4.54 -13.67 -10.51
CA GLY A 100 5.71 -12.80 -10.64
C GLY A 100 5.34 -11.34 -10.94
N ARG A 101 4.40 -11.12 -11.87
CA ARG A 101 3.87 -9.78 -12.19
C ARG A 101 3.10 -9.17 -11.01
N ILE A 102 2.37 -9.97 -10.24
CA ILE A 102 1.67 -9.51 -9.01
C ILE A 102 2.69 -9.05 -7.96
N ILE A 103 3.77 -9.81 -7.73
CA ILE A 103 4.84 -9.38 -6.81
C ILE A 103 5.52 -8.11 -7.32
N ALA A 104 5.83 -8.04 -8.62
CA ALA A 104 6.42 -6.85 -9.22
C ALA A 104 5.53 -5.61 -9.08
N PHE A 105 4.21 -5.77 -9.18
CA PHE A 105 3.25 -4.69 -8.95
C PHE A 105 3.31 -4.18 -7.51
N PHE A 106 3.32 -5.08 -6.52
CA PHE A 106 3.43 -4.69 -5.11
C PHE A 106 4.75 -3.97 -4.82
N GLU A 107 5.85 -4.45 -5.40
CA GLU A 107 7.18 -3.85 -5.25
C GLU A 107 7.31 -2.49 -5.93
N PHE A 108 6.77 -2.35 -7.13
CA PHE A 108 6.69 -1.09 -7.83
C PHE A 108 5.90 -0.06 -7.01
N GLY A 109 4.65 -0.37 -6.64
CA GLY A 109 3.82 0.53 -5.83
C GLY A 109 4.46 0.88 -4.48
N GLY A 110 5.07 -0.09 -3.80
CA GLY A 110 5.83 0.15 -2.58
C GLY A 110 7.01 1.10 -2.76
N THR A 111 7.76 0.97 -3.86
CA THR A 111 8.91 1.85 -4.16
C THR A 111 8.46 3.27 -4.46
N VAL A 112 7.35 3.40 -5.18
CA VAL A 112 6.74 4.70 -5.48
C VAL A 112 6.25 5.37 -4.20
N CYS A 113 5.61 4.64 -3.28
CA CYS A 113 5.22 5.19 -1.98
C CYS A 113 6.42 5.70 -1.16
N VAL A 114 7.52 4.94 -1.13
CA VAL A 114 8.77 5.38 -0.46
C VAL A 114 9.29 6.68 -1.07
N GLU A 115 9.28 6.80 -2.39
CA GLU A 115 9.70 8.01 -3.09
C GLU A 115 8.78 9.21 -2.81
N CYS A 116 7.46 8.98 -2.72
CA CYS A 116 6.52 10.02 -2.31
C CYS A 116 6.82 10.53 -0.90
N VAL A 117 7.13 9.64 0.06
CA VAL A 117 7.53 10.06 1.41
C VAL A 117 8.86 10.82 1.40
N ASN A 118 9.86 10.36 0.63
CA ASN A 118 11.15 11.06 0.46
C ASN A 118 10.99 12.49 -0.10
N LYS A 119 9.96 12.72 -0.91
CA LYS A 119 9.64 14.04 -1.53
C LYS A 119 8.60 14.84 -0.74
N GLU A 120 8.27 14.44 0.49
CA GLU A 120 7.25 15.09 1.34
C GLU A 120 5.84 15.10 0.70
N MET A 121 5.56 14.16 -0.20
CA MET A 121 4.27 13.97 -0.89
C MET A 121 3.44 12.86 -0.23
N THR A 122 3.38 12.82 1.11
CA THR A 122 2.74 11.74 1.87
C THR A 122 1.27 11.50 1.51
N ALA A 123 0.52 12.55 1.14
CA ALA A 123 -0.85 12.44 0.66
C ALA A 123 -1.00 11.57 -0.61
N GLN A 124 0.06 11.40 -1.40
CA GLN A 124 0.03 10.51 -2.57
C GLN A 124 0.14 9.04 -2.20
N VAL A 125 0.67 8.70 -1.02
CA VAL A 125 0.78 7.32 -0.55
C VAL A 125 -0.61 6.70 -0.42
N ASP A 126 -1.58 7.45 0.12
CA ASP A 126 -2.97 7.00 0.26
C ASP A 126 -3.62 6.77 -1.11
N ASN A 127 -3.39 7.69 -2.07
CA ASN A 127 -3.88 7.56 -3.44
C ASN A 127 -3.32 6.30 -4.13
N ILE A 128 -2.00 6.11 -4.07
CA ILE A 128 -1.34 4.94 -4.67
C ILE A 128 -1.86 3.66 -4.04
N ALA A 129 -1.97 3.60 -2.71
CA ALA A 129 -2.51 2.45 -2.02
C ALA A 129 -3.95 2.13 -2.47
N GLY A 130 -4.78 3.16 -2.67
CA GLY A 130 -6.14 3.02 -3.20
C GLY A 130 -6.20 2.55 -4.66
N TRP A 131 -5.22 2.90 -5.49
CA TRP A 131 -5.14 2.40 -6.88
C TRP A 131 -4.64 0.95 -6.96
N MET A 132 -4.10 0.41 -5.87
CA MET A 132 -3.58 -0.95 -5.81
C MET A 132 -4.61 -2.00 -5.36
N THR A 133 -5.85 -1.57 -5.11
CA THR A 133 -6.99 -2.42 -4.70
C THR A 133 -8.06 -2.46 -5.78
#